data_AF-A0A6C0E6W9-F1
#
_entry.id   AF-A0A6C0E6W9-F1
#
_cell.length_a   1.000
_cell.length_b   1.000
_cell.length_c   1.000
_cell.angle_alpha   90.00
_cell.angle_beta   90.00
_cell.angle_gamma   90.00
#
_symmetry.space_group_name_H-M   'P 1'
#
loop_
_entity.id
_entity.type
_entity.pdbx_description
1 polymer ?
#
loop_
_entity_poly.entity_id
_entity_poly.type
_entity_poly.pdbx_seq_one_letter_code
_entity_poly.pdbx_strand_id
1 'polypeptide(L)'
;MSAGVQRVETAPGYTMIPQKFYHPNAGRNALGLVGGNEVSVPAGNLVDVESDLFGHTRDLSKVPSRNYQAPQGKRDIVFTERSTGRTVTVSTQQQHLPTIQMFSYPGIPAPEPLVRDVYGAPWRF
;
A
#
# COMPACT_ATOMS: atom_id res chain seq x y z
N MET A 1 4.09 30.72 7.91
CA MET A 1 3.00 30.28 8.81
C MET A 1 3.33 28.86 9.24
N SER A 2 3.79 28.69 10.48
CA SER A 2 4.30 27.42 11.01
C SER A 2 3.13 26.51 11.37
N ALA A 3 3.02 25.35 10.73
CA ALA A 3 2.07 24.33 11.12
C ALA A 3 2.59 23.66 12.40
N GLY A 4 1.96 23.97 13.53
CA GLY A 4 2.27 23.38 14.82
C GLY A 4 2.04 21.87 14.79
N VAL A 5 3.10 21.10 15.04
CA VAL A 5 3.02 19.67 15.30
C VAL A 5 2.35 19.48 16.65
N GLN A 6 1.04 19.22 16.66
CA GLN A 6 0.34 18.79 17.87
C GLN A 6 0.89 17.42 18.28
N ARG A 7 1.62 17.39 19.40
CA ARG A 7 2.01 16.13 20.04
C ARG A 7 0.78 15.56 20.73
N VAL A 8 0.17 14.56 20.10
CA VAL A 8 -0.77 13.66 20.78
C VAL A 8 0.07 12.78 21.68
N GLU A 9 0.02 13.01 22.99
CA GLU A 9 0.56 12.07 23.97
C GLU A 9 -0.33 10.82 23.99
N THR A 10 0.01 9.84 23.16
CA THR A 10 -0.53 8.49 23.26
C THR A 10 0.20 7.75 24.36
N ALA A 11 -0.56 7.06 25.23
CA ALA A 11 -0.09 5.98 26.12
C ALA A 11 0.97 5.11 25.42
N PRO A 12 1.93 4.46 26.12
CA PRO A 12 3.07 3.76 25.50
C PRO A 12 2.58 2.78 24.45
N GLY A 13 2.50 3.29 23.24
CA GLY A 13 1.79 2.74 22.13
C GLY A 13 2.84 2.63 21.05
N TYR A 14 2.88 1.47 20.43
CA TYR A 14 3.87 1.18 19.41
C TYR A 14 3.56 2.03 18.17
N THR A 15 4.02 3.29 18.20
CA THR A 15 3.93 4.20 17.07
C THR A 15 4.93 3.76 16.02
N MET A 16 4.42 3.38 14.86
CA MET A 16 5.24 3.13 13.68
C MET A 16 6.09 4.36 13.36
N ILE A 17 7.39 4.17 13.13
CA ILE A 17 8.32 5.22 12.71
C ILE A 17 8.69 4.95 11.25
N PRO A 18 7.97 5.53 10.27
CA PRO A 18 8.15 5.16 8.87
C PRO A 18 9.56 5.49 8.35
N GLN A 19 10.15 6.58 8.83
CA GLN A 19 11.48 7.03 8.41
C GLN A 19 12.61 6.03 8.73
N LYS A 20 12.40 5.11 9.69
CA LYS A 20 13.39 4.11 10.06
C LYS A 20 13.39 2.90 9.13
N PHE A 21 12.23 2.56 8.56
CA PHE A 21 12.02 1.29 7.86
C PHE A 21 11.71 1.44 6.37
N TYR A 22 11.34 2.64 5.92
CA TYR A 22 10.94 2.90 4.53
C TYR A 22 11.82 3.94 3.87
N HIS A 23 12.06 3.72 2.57
CA HIS A 23 12.69 4.72 1.72
C HIS A 23 11.70 5.88 1.46
N PRO A 24 12.14 7.15 1.46
CA PRO A 24 11.26 8.30 1.22
C PRO A 24 10.60 8.26 -0.17
N ASN A 25 11.29 7.70 -1.17
CA ASN A 25 10.76 7.48 -2.51
C ASN A 25 10.55 5.99 -2.75
N ALA A 26 9.63 5.37 -2.01
CA ALA A 26 9.26 3.98 -2.21
C ALA A 26 8.34 3.83 -3.44
N GLY A 27 8.57 2.79 -4.23
CA GLY A 27 7.77 2.50 -5.43
C GLY A 27 7.78 1.03 -5.81
N ARG A 28 6.86 0.67 -6.70
CA ARG A 28 6.68 -0.65 -7.31
C ARG A 28 7.47 -0.74 -8.61
N ASN A 29 8.14 -1.84 -8.87
CA ASN A 29 8.78 -2.09 -10.15
C ASN A 29 7.74 -2.26 -11.28
N ALA A 30 7.91 -1.51 -12.37
CA ALA A 30 7.07 -1.61 -13.57
C ALA A 30 7.02 -3.03 -14.18
N LEU A 31 8.07 -3.83 -14.01
CA LEU A 31 8.19 -5.19 -14.56
C LEU A 31 7.56 -6.26 -13.67
N GLY A 32 6.83 -5.87 -12.62
CA GLY A 32 5.98 -6.78 -11.85
C GLY A 32 6.76 -7.87 -11.13
N LEU A 33 7.67 -7.48 -10.25
CA LEU A 33 8.25 -8.42 -9.29
C LEU A 33 7.16 -8.87 -8.30
N VAL A 34 7.26 -10.09 -7.78
CA VAL A 34 6.33 -10.57 -6.74
C VAL A 34 7.06 -10.51 -5.40
N GLY A 35 6.77 -9.47 -4.61
CA GLY A 35 7.29 -9.33 -3.25
C GLY A 35 7.71 -7.91 -2.87
N GLY A 36 7.96 -7.69 -1.58
CA GLY A 36 8.37 -6.39 -1.05
C GLY A 36 7.33 -5.30 -1.31
N ASN A 37 7.77 -4.17 -1.88
CA ASN A 37 6.93 -3.00 -2.19
C ASN A 37 5.78 -3.27 -3.17
N GLU A 38 5.78 -4.42 -3.84
CA GLU A 38 4.72 -4.85 -4.77
C GLU A 38 3.46 -5.33 -4.06
N VAL A 39 3.59 -5.69 -2.78
CA VAL A 39 2.47 -6.08 -1.93
C VAL A 39 1.86 -4.83 -1.30
N SER A 40 0.54 -4.72 -1.35
CA SER A 40 -0.17 -3.58 -0.74
C SER A 40 0.00 -3.57 0.77
N VAL A 41 0.30 -2.40 1.31
CA VAL A 41 0.37 -2.17 2.75
C VAL A 41 -0.99 -1.60 3.20
N PRO A 42 -1.53 -1.94 4.38
CA PRO A 42 -2.72 -1.29 4.91
C PRO A 42 -2.50 0.22 5.14
N ALA A 43 -3.56 1.01 4.94
CA ALA A 43 -3.56 2.46 5.15
C ALA A 43 -3.38 2.90 6.61
N GLY A 44 -3.81 2.06 7.55
CA GLY A 44 -3.71 2.31 8.99
C GLY A 44 -2.34 2.00 9.57
N ASN A 45 -2.20 2.18 10.89
CA ASN A 45 -0.99 1.81 11.60
C ASN A 45 -0.74 0.29 11.51
N LEU A 46 0.39 -0.11 10.91
CA LEU A 46 0.73 -1.52 10.72
C LEU A 46 0.79 -2.29 12.04
N VAL A 47 1.29 -1.66 13.10
CA VAL A 47 1.47 -2.37 14.38
C VAL A 47 0.12 -2.75 14.98
N ASP A 48 -0.90 -1.92 14.82
CA ASP A 48 -2.24 -2.22 15.32
C ASP A 48 -2.90 -3.32 14.47
N VAL A 49 -2.68 -3.30 13.15
CA VAL A 49 -3.16 -4.35 12.24
C VAL A 49 -2.51 -5.70 12.58
N GLU A 50 -1.20 -5.73 12.76
CA GLU A 50 -0.47 -6.95 13.14
C GLU A 50 -0.88 -7.45 14.53
N SER A 51 -0.99 -6.56 15.50
CA SER A 51 -1.43 -6.91 16.86
C SER A 51 -2.83 -7.52 16.87
N ASP A 52 -3.72 -7.04 15.99
CA ASP A 52 -5.05 -7.59 15.83
C ASP A 52 -5.03 -8.97 15.16
N LEU A 53 -4.23 -9.15 14.10
CA LEU A 53 -4.04 -10.44 13.42
C LEU A 53 -3.44 -11.51 14.34
N PHE A 54 -2.52 -11.15 15.24
CA PHE A 54 -1.97 -12.03 16.26
C PHE A 54 -2.92 -12.25 17.45
N GLY A 55 -4.07 -11.57 17.50
CA GLY A 55 -5.04 -11.68 18.59
C GLY A 55 -4.54 -11.07 19.91
N HIS A 56 -3.57 -10.16 19.85
CA HIS A 56 -3.02 -9.46 21.02
C HIS A 56 -3.87 -8.25 21.44
N THR A 57 -4.79 -7.77 20.59
CA THR A 57 -5.73 -6.71 20.95
C THR A 57 -6.53 -7.10 22.19
N ARG A 58 -6.49 -6.22 23.20
CA ARG A 58 -6.93 -6.54 24.57
C ARG A 58 -8.43 -6.81 24.69
N ASP A 59 -9.22 -6.28 23.75
CA ASP A 59 -10.67 -6.47 23.68
C ASP A 59 -11.06 -7.85 23.13
N LEU A 60 -10.30 -8.38 22.18
CA LEU A 60 -10.54 -9.69 21.56
C LEU A 60 -9.93 -10.85 22.36
N SER A 61 -9.00 -10.59 23.28
CA SER A 61 -8.28 -11.65 24.02
C SER A 61 -8.89 -12.00 25.38
N LYS A 62 -9.63 -11.07 26.02
CA LYS A 62 -10.09 -11.24 27.42
C LYS A 62 -11.60 -11.37 27.59
N VAL A 63 -12.37 -11.25 26.51
CA VAL A 63 -13.83 -11.28 26.55
C VAL A 63 -14.32 -12.41 25.64
N PRO A 64 -14.72 -13.56 26.19
CA PRO A 64 -15.10 -14.74 25.38
C PRO A 64 -16.16 -14.47 24.31
N SER A 65 -17.07 -13.51 24.54
CA SER A 65 -18.11 -13.12 23.57
C SER A 65 -17.60 -12.29 22.40
N ARG A 66 -16.36 -11.78 22.46
CA ARG A 66 -15.71 -10.98 21.42
C ARG A 66 -14.60 -11.73 20.69
N ASN A 67 -14.21 -12.90 21.17
CA ASN A 67 -13.21 -13.73 20.49
C ASN A 67 -13.68 -14.08 19.07
N TYR A 68 -12.77 -13.96 18.10
CA TYR A 68 -12.99 -14.36 16.70
C TYR A 68 -14.18 -13.69 16.00
N GLN A 69 -14.63 -12.52 16.46
CA GLN A 69 -15.65 -11.77 15.72
C GLN A 69 -15.12 -11.38 14.36
N ALA A 70 -15.79 -11.85 13.30
CA ALA A 70 -15.47 -11.46 11.95
C ALA A 70 -15.65 -9.93 11.80
N PRO A 71 -14.81 -9.26 11.00
CA PRO A 71 -15.02 -7.86 10.66
C PRO A 71 -16.44 -7.69 10.09
N GLN A 72 -17.23 -6.75 10.63
CA GLN A 72 -18.63 -6.57 10.25
C GLN A 72 -18.79 -5.91 8.86
N GLY A 73 -18.25 -6.53 7.81
CA GLY A 73 -18.31 -6.05 6.42
C GLY A 73 -17.48 -4.78 6.15
N LYS A 74 -16.92 -4.15 7.20
CA LYS A 74 -16.04 -3.00 7.09
C LYS A 74 -14.59 -3.47 7.01
N ARG A 75 -13.81 -2.89 6.10
CA ARG A 75 -12.36 -3.09 5.98
C ARG A 75 -11.59 -2.28 7.02
N ASP A 76 -12.17 -2.07 8.19
CA ASP A 76 -11.56 -1.28 9.26
C ASP A 76 -11.66 -2.07 10.56
N ILE A 77 -10.56 -2.10 11.31
CA ILE A 77 -10.49 -2.66 12.65
C ILE A 77 -10.96 -1.56 13.61
N VAL A 78 -11.93 -1.86 14.45
CA VAL A 78 -12.48 -0.91 15.42
C VAL A 78 -12.39 -1.51 16.80
N PHE A 79 -11.61 -0.89 17.69
CA PHE A 79 -11.51 -1.29 19.08
C PHE A 79 -11.67 -0.09 20.00
N THR A 80 -12.04 -0.34 21.26
CA THR A 80 -12.23 0.73 22.24
C THR A 80 -11.19 0.60 23.33
N GLU A 81 -10.35 1.61 23.47
CA GLU A 81 -9.36 1.64 24.53
C GLU A 81 -10.03 1.63 25.90
N ARG A 82 -9.73 0.63 26.72
CA ARG A 82 -10.29 0.56 28.09
C ARG A 82 -9.85 1.72 28.99
N SER A 83 -8.68 2.31 28.78
CA SER A 83 -8.14 3.38 29.63
C SER A 83 -8.80 4.74 29.37
N THR A 84 -9.06 5.05 28.10
CA THR A 84 -9.57 6.35 27.65
C THR A 84 -11.02 6.30 27.21
N GLY A 85 -11.59 5.09 27.05
CA GLY A 85 -12.92 4.89 26.46
C GLY A 85 -12.98 5.28 24.98
N ARG A 86 -11.84 5.60 24.35
CA ARG A 86 -11.79 6.10 22.98
C ARG A 86 -11.89 4.96 21.99
N THR A 87 -12.80 5.08 21.04
CA THR A 87 -12.87 4.18 19.89
C THR A 87 -11.80 4.56 18.88
N VAL A 88 -10.89 3.63 18.58
CA VAL A 88 -9.85 3.76 17.57
C VAL A 88 -10.26 2.94 16.36
N THR A 89 -10.25 3.58 15.20
CA THR A 89 -10.54 2.95 13.92
C THR A 89 -9.23 2.89 13.12
N VAL A 90 -8.78 1.68 12.81
CA VAL A 90 -7.59 1.41 11.99
C VAL A 90 -8.03 0.87 10.65
N SER A 91 -7.73 1.59 9.57
CA SER A 91 -8.16 1.16 8.25
C SER A 91 -7.26 0.07 7.67
N THR A 92 -7.86 -1.00 7.14
CA THR A 92 -7.17 -2.10 6.45
C THR A 92 -7.29 -2.00 4.92
N GLN A 93 -7.72 -0.84 4.40
CA GLN A 93 -7.70 -0.57 2.97
C GLN A 93 -6.28 -0.71 2.42
N GLN A 94 -6.16 -1.48 1.34
CA GLN A 94 -4.90 -1.71 0.66
C GLN A 94 -4.42 -0.43 -0.03
N GLN A 95 -3.24 0.05 0.33
CA GLN A 95 -2.55 1.14 -0.36
C GLN A 95 -1.41 0.56 -1.20
N HIS A 96 -1.50 0.79 -2.50
CA HIS A 96 -0.45 0.43 -3.45
C HIS A 96 0.50 1.60 -3.63
N LEU A 97 1.81 1.32 -3.61
CA LEU A 97 2.82 2.30 -3.96
C LEU A 97 2.78 2.60 -5.47
N PRO A 98 3.22 3.79 -5.90
CA PRO A 98 3.26 4.14 -7.32
C PRO A 98 4.25 3.26 -8.09
N THR A 99 3.95 2.99 -9.36
CA THR A 99 4.86 2.27 -10.25
C THR A 99 6.02 3.15 -10.68
N ILE A 100 7.24 2.64 -10.52
CA ILE A 100 8.51 3.24 -10.90
C ILE A 100 9.28 2.29 -11.84
N GLN A 101 9.94 2.86 -12.84
CA GLN A 101 10.81 2.13 -13.75
C GLN A 101 12.25 2.25 -13.27
N MET A 102 12.81 1.14 -12.76
CA MET A 102 14.19 1.12 -12.26
C MET A 102 15.24 1.07 -13.38
N PHE A 103 14.86 0.51 -14.54
CA PHE A 103 15.76 0.33 -15.69
C PHE A 103 15.25 1.14 -16.89
N SER A 104 16.05 2.04 -17.43
CA SER A 104 15.76 2.66 -18.72
C SER A 104 16.01 1.67 -19.86
N TYR A 105 15.08 1.58 -20.80
CA TYR A 105 15.33 0.88 -22.05
C TYR A 105 16.07 1.82 -23.01
N PRO A 106 17.19 1.40 -23.62
CA PRO A 106 17.82 2.20 -24.66
C PRO A 106 16.84 2.37 -25.83
N GLY A 107 16.79 3.57 -26.39
CA GLY A 107 16.03 3.79 -27.63
C GLY A 107 16.65 2.95 -28.75
N ILE A 108 15.88 2.00 -29.28
CA ILE A 108 16.25 1.30 -30.51
C ILE A 108 15.77 2.18 -31.67
N PRO A 109 16.60 2.45 -32.68
CA PRO A 109 16.12 3.16 -33.86
C PRO A 109 14.94 2.39 -34.47
N ALA A 110 13.86 3.09 -34.77
CA ALA A 110 12.75 2.49 -35.49
C ALA A 110 13.24 1.95 -36.84
N PRO A 111 12.71 0.80 -37.31
CA PRO A 111 13.05 0.32 -38.64
C PRO A 111 12.65 1.37 -39.68
N GLU A 112 13.39 1.43 -40.78
CA GLU A 112 13.02 2.27 -41.91
C GLU A 112 11.58 1.95 -42.34
N PRO A 113 10.75 2.96 -42.66
CA PRO A 113 9.39 2.72 -43.13
C PRO A 113 9.38 1.76 -44.31
N LEU A 114 8.44 0.81 -44.30
CA LEU A 114 8.24 -0.07 -45.45
C LEU A 114 7.85 0.78 -46.67
N VAL A 115 8.77 0.92 -47.61
CA VAL A 115 8.50 1.51 -48.92
C VAL A 115 7.86 0.44 -49.78
N ARG A 116 6.61 0.66 -50.22
CA ARG A 116 5.98 -0.17 -51.23
C ARG A 116 6.50 0.25 -52.59
N ASP A 117 7.41 -0.53 -53.16
CA ASP A 117 7.73 -0.42 -54.58
C ASP A 117 6.50 -0.85 -55.39
N VAL A 118 5.73 0.13 -55.84
CA VAL A 118 4.72 -0.09 -56.87
C VAL A 118 5.48 -0.15 -58.19
N TYR A 119 6.01 -1.32 -58.54
CA TYR A 119 6.33 -1.60 -59.93
C TYR A 119 5.00 -1.56 -60.67
N GLY A 120 4.72 -0.44 -61.36
CA GLY A 120 3.56 -0.30 -62.20
C GLY A 120 3.55 -1.49 -63.15
N ALA A 121 2.52 -2.33 -63.08
CA ALA A 121 2.33 -3.38 -64.07
C ALA A 121 2.36 -2.68 -65.44
N PRO A 122 3.25 -3.08 -66.38
CA PRO A 122 3.40 -2.41 -67.67
C PRO A 122 2.17 -2.55 -68.58
N TRP A 123 1.11 -3.18 -68.09
CA TRP A 123 -0.11 -3.48 -68.82
C TRP A 123 -1.31 -2.88 -68.09
N ARG A 124 -1.51 -1.57 -68.28
CA ARG A 124 -2.84 -0.95 -68.23
C ARG A 124 -3.16 -0.54 -69.67
N PHE A 125 -4.39 -0.88 -70.08
CA PHE A 125 -4.94 -0.80 -71.44
C PHE A 125 -4.92 0.62 -72.00
#